data_AF-A0A3D3Q813-F1
#
_entry.id   AF-A0A3D3Q813-F1
#
_cell.length_a   1.000
_cell.length_b   1.000
_cell.length_c   1.000
_cell.angle_alpha   90.00
_cell.angle_beta   90.00
_cell.angle_gamma   90.00
#
_symmetry.space_group_name_H-M   'P 1'
#
loop_
_entity.id
_entity.type
_entity.pdbx_description
1 polymer ?
#
loop_
_entity_poly.entity_id
_entity_poly.type
_entity_poly.pdbx_seq_one_letter_code
_entity_poly.pdbx_strand_id
1 'polypeptide(L)'
;AGTVEFLLDTDDGSFYFLEVNARLQVEHTITEEVLGIDLVAAQLRIAAGDPLGFSASELTPRGHAIECRINAEDPSRGFLPGPGRITTYREPGGPGVRVDSGFGEGDEVPGAYDSLIAKLIVHAETREEARRRMLRALDEFVIEGVPTTIPAHRLLLENAEFVDGSYTTRTAEGGALDALAPADPATDGSGEEQAVLMVEGVAVRLWHPAMAGSVSAATHHAGGGSGEVVAPMHGTLLKVLVAEGDTVQAGDPVAVLEAMKMEPHVAATASGTITEVLASPGDVVEAAQVLVRIV
;
A
#
# COMPACT_ATOMS: atom_id res chain seq x y z
N ALA A 1 13.03 23.88 -2.16
CA ALA A 1 12.14 23.58 -1.02
C ALA A 1 12.79 22.50 -0.18
N GLY A 2 12.48 22.45 1.11
CA GLY A 2 12.92 21.41 2.03
C GLY A 2 11.90 21.30 3.17
N THR A 3 11.86 20.14 3.82
CA THR A 3 10.93 19.84 4.91
C THR A 3 11.71 19.57 6.19
N VAL A 4 11.22 20.13 7.30
CA VAL A 4 11.73 19.84 8.64
C VAL A 4 10.70 18.96 9.34
N GLU A 5 11.14 17.81 9.82
CA GLU A 5 10.26 16.80 10.41
C GLU A 5 10.38 16.83 11.93
N PHE A 6 9.22 16.72 12.58
CA PHE A 6 9.08 16.77 14.03
C PHE A 6 8.22 15.61 14.54
N LEU A 7 8.49 15.16 15.76
CA LEU A 7 7.61 14.29 16.53
C LEU A 7 6.89 15.12 17.59
N LEU A 8 5.57 15.03 17.64
CA LEU A 8 4.74 15.69 18.66
C LEU A 8 4.31 14.66 19.71
N ASP A 9 4.53 14.96 20.97
CA ASP A 9 3.94 14.24 22.09
C ASP A 9 2.56 14.83 22.39
N THR A 10 1.52 14.00 22.31
CA THR A 10 0.14 14.42 22.50
C THR A 10 -0.24 14.61 23.97
N ASP A 11 0.52 14.02 24.90
CA ASP A 11 0.20 14.07 26.34
C ASP A 11 0.54 15.43 26.94
N ASP A 12 1.66 16.03 26.50
CA ASP A 12 2.15 17.32 27.02
C ASP A 12 2.29 18.42 25.95
N GLY A 13 2.07 18.10 24.67
CA GLY A 13 2.15 19.04 23.56
C GLY A 13 3.58 19.45 23.17
N SER A 14 4.60 18.78 23.72
CA SER A 14 5.99 19.01 23.35
C SER A 14 6.30 18.47 21.97
N PHE A 15 7.21 19.13 21.23
CA PHE A 15 7.64 18.66 19.92
C PHE A 15 9.16 18.58 19.83
N TYR A 16 9.64 17.58 19.12
CA TYR A 16 11.05 17.23 19.00
C TYR A 16 11.46 17.18 17.54
N PHE A 17 12.59 17.78 17.21
CA PHE A 17 13.18 17.72 15.88
C PHE A 17 13.68 16.30 15.58
N LEU A 18 13.36 15.79 14.39
CA LEU A 18 13.89 14.53 13.87
C LEU A 18 14.99 14.79 12.84
N GLU A 19 14.64 15.38 11.70
CA GLU A 19 15.57 15.61 10.61
C GLU A 19 15.13 16.74 9.65
N VAL A 20 16.01 17.06 8.68
CA VAL A 20 15.71 17.96 7.56
C VAL A 20 15.90 17.21 6.25
N ASN A 21 14.83 17.14 5.46
CA ASN A 21 14.85 16.62 4.10
C ASN A 21 15.06 17.78 3.11
N ALA A 22 16.28 17.91 2.59
CA ALA A 22 16.70 18.98 1.68
C ALA A 22 16.24 18.77 0.21
N ARG A 23 14.99 18.35 0.03
CA ARG A 23 14.35 18.10 -1.28
C ARG A 23 12.86 18.43 -1.20
N LEU A 24 12.19 18.47 -2.35
CA LEU A 24 10.74 18.50 -2.38
C LEU A 24 10.21 17.17 -1.83
N GLN A 25 9.26 17.24 -0.91
CA GLN A 25 8.58 16.04 -0.40
C GLN A 25 7.51 15.57 -1.39
N VAL A 26 7.25 14.27 -1.39
CA VAL A 26 6.26 13.66 -2.30
C VAL A 26 4.87 14.23 -2.01
N GLU A 27 4.56 14.38 -0.72
CA GLU A 27 3.34 14.92 -0.12
C GLU A 27 3.24 16.45 -0.14
N HIS A 28 4.08 17.16 -0.91
CA HIS A 28 4.04 18.63 -0.97
C HIS A 28 2.70 19.20 -1.46
N THR A 29 1.93 18.41 -2.20
CA THR A 29 0.64 18.77 -2.81
C THR A 29 -0.39 19.22 -1.77
N ILE A 30 -0.45 18.59 -0.58
CA ILE A 30 -1.37 19.03 0.47
C ILE A 30 -1.06 20.44 0.95
N THR A 31 0.23 20.83 0.90
CA THR A 31 0.67 22.20 1.22
C THR A 31 0.27 23.17 0.10
N GLU A 32 0.40 22.76 -1.16
CA GLU A 32 -0.04 23.55 -2.31
C GLU A 32 -1.54 23.82 -2.27
N GLU A 33 -2.36 22.78 -2.01
CA GLU A 33 -3.82 22.90 -1.98
C GLU A 33 -4.31 23.86 -0.89
N VAL A 34 -3.70 23.86 0.29
CA VAL A 34 -4.14 24.73 1.40
C VAL A 34 -3.55 26.14 1.32
N LEU A 35 -2.35 26.32 0.77
CA LEU A 35 -1.70 27.63 0.67
C LEU A 35 -2.00 28.35 -0.65
N GLY A 36 -2.34 27.60 -1.70
CA GLY A 36 -2.53 28.14 -3.05
C GLY A 36 -1.21 28.56 -3.70
N ILE A 37 -0.14 27.81 -3.46
CA ILE A 37 1.18 28.04 -4.05
C ILE A 37 1.61 26.83 -4.87
N ASP A 38 2.36 27.07 -5.94
CA ASP A 38 3.03 26.03 -6.72
C ASP A 38 4.50 25.97 -6.29
N LEU A 39 4.85 24.91 -5.55
CA LEU A 39 6.17 24.75 -4.96
C LEU A 39 7.22 24.41 -6.03
N VAL A 40 6.84 23.66 -7.07
CA VAL A 40 7.74 23.32 -8.18
C VAL A 40 8.08 24.57 -8.98
N ALA A 41 7.08 25.38 -9.34
CA ALA A 41 7.30 26.64 -10.04
C ALA A 41 8.14 27.62 -9.19
N ALA A 42 7.88 27.70 -7.88
CA ALA A 42 8.70 28.51 -6.98
C ALA A 42 10.16 28.03 -6.94
N GLN A 43 10.40 26.71 -6.89
CA GLN A 43 11.75 26.15 -6.96
C GLN A 43 12.48 26.53 -8.25
N LEU A 44 11.81 26.43 -9.41
CA LEU A 44 12.40 26.78 -10.69
C LEU A 44 12.76 28.27 -10.78
N ARG A 45 11.87 29.16 -10.31
CA ARG A 45 12.14 30.61 -10.27
C ARG A 45 13.34 30.95 -9.38
N ILE A 46 13.38 30.41 -8.17
CA ILE A 46 14.49 30.63 -7.24
C ILE A 46 15.80 30.09 -7.82
N ALA A 47 15.76 28.91 -8.44
CA ALA A 47 16.93 28.33 -9.11
C ALA A 47 17.43 29.19 -10.29
N ALA A 48 16.54 29.94 -10.94
CA ALA A 48 16.88 30.92 -11.97
C ALA A 48 17.42 32.26 -11.41
N GLY A 49 17.43 32.42 -10.08
CA GLY A 49 17.91 33.63 -9.41
C GLY A 49 16.82 34.64 -9.04
N ASP A 50 15.54 34.32 -9.30
CA ASP A 50 14.43 35.18 -8.89
C ASP A 50 14.26 35.16 -7.36
N PRO A 51 13.80 36.27 -6.75
CA PRO A 51 13.43 36.28 -5.34
C PRO A 51 12.19 35.43 -5.07
N LEU A 52 11.96 35.10 -3.80
CA LEU A 52 10.72 34.46 -3.36
C LEU A 52 9.53 35.39 -3.68
N GLY A 53 8.58 34.91 -4.48
CA GLY A 53 7.45 35.69 -4.98
C GLY A 53 6.30 35.91 -3.98
N PHE A 54 6.51 35.55 -2.72
CA PHE A 54 5.55 35.70 -1.62
C PHE A 54 6.31 35.83 -0.30
N SER A 55 5.67 36.44 0.70
CA SER A 55 6.15 36.49 2.07
C SER A 55 5.43 35.47 2.96
N ALA A 56 6.08 35.02 4.03
CA ALA A 56 5.47 34.08 4.97
C ALA A 56 4.19 34.63 5.60
N SER A 57 4.09 35.94 5.82
CA SER A 57 2.90 36.61 6.38
C SER A 57 1.69 36.61 5.44
N GLU A 58 1.87 36.42 4.14
CA GLU A 58 0.78 36.36 3.16
C GLU A 58 0.19 34.95 3.04
N LEU A 59 0.88 33.94 3.55
CA LEU A 59 0.46 32.54 3.48
C LEU A 59 -0.45 32.21 4.67
N THR A 60 -1.75 32.15 4.40
CA THR A 60 -2.75 31.65 5.34
C THR A 60 -3.37 30.36 4.78
N PRO A 61 -3.27 29.21 5.49
CA PRO A 61 -3.94 27.98 5.08
C PRO A 61 -5.44 28.18 4.95
N ARG A 62 -6.02 27.72 3.84
CA ARG A 62 -7.46 27.74 3.57
C ARG A 62 -7.96 26.32 3.38
N GLY A 63 -8.94 25.94 4.18
CA GLY A 63 -9.54 24.61 4.11
C GLY A 63 -8.61 23.52 4.66
N HIS A 64 -8.81 22.30 4.16
CA HIS A 64 -8.04 21.12 4.54
C HIS A 64 -7.80 20.24 3.32
N ALA A 65 -6.62 19.61 3.25
CA ALA A 65 -6.28 18.68 2.20
C ALA A 65 -5.84 17.33 2.78
N ILE A 66 -6.17 16.25 2.07
CA ILE A 66 -5.75 14.88 2.38
C ILE A 66 -5.15 14.29 1.11
N GLU A 67 -4.01 13.60 1.24
CA GLU A 67 -3.39 12.83 0.16
C GLU A 67 -3.38 11.35 0.53
N CYS A 68 -3.75 10.50 -0.43
CA CYS A 68 -3.56 9.05 -0.39
C CYS A 68 -2.58 8.66 -1.50
N ARG A 69 -1.53 7.91 -1.13
CA ARG A 69 -0.58 7.32 -2.09
C ARG A 69 -1.12 5.99 -2.59
N ILE A 70 -1.44 5.93 -3.87
CA ILE A 70 -1.97 4.73 -4.51
C ILE A 70 -0.79 3.92 -5.02
N ASN A 71 -0.44 2.85 -4.29
CA ASN A 71 0.67 1.99 -4.59
C ASN A 71 0.16 0.67 -5.18
N ALA A 72 0.96 0.07 -6.06
CA ALA A 72 0.80 -1.29 -6.58
C ALA A 72 1.19 -2.32 -5.51
N GLU A 73 0.46 -2.37 -4.41
CA GLU A 73 0.72 -3.24 -3.26
C GLU A 73 -0.58 -3.93 -2.85
N ASP A 74 -0.47 -5.11 -2.25
CA ASP A 74 -1.60 -5.91 -1.75
C ASP A 74 -1.71 -5.83 -0.22
N PRO A 75 -2.60 -4.99 0.34
CA PRO A 75 -2.80 -4.90 1.78
C PRO A 75 -3.22 -6.21 2.44
N SER A 76 -3.94 -7.08 1.72
CA SER A 76 -4.37 -8.38 2.25
C SER A 76 -3.21 -9.34 2.47
N ARG A 77 -2.07 -9.06 1.83
CA ARG A 77 -0.86 -9.88 1.94
C ARG A 77 0.28 -9.12 2.59
N GLY A 78 -0.04 -8.21 3.51
CA GLY A 78 0.98 -7.43 4.22
C GLY A 78 1.68 -6.42 3.32
N PHE A 79 0.93 -5.77 2.42
CA PHE A 79 1.43 -4.74 1.51
C PHE A 79 2.54 -5.21 0.56
N LEU A 80 2.53 -6.49 0.18
CA LEU A 80 3.47 -7.01 -0.81
C LEU A 80 3.30 -6.26 -2.15
N PRO A 81 4.38 -5.78 -2.77
CA PRO A 81 4.30 -5.16 -4.09
C PRO A 81 3.81 -6.14 -5.15
N GLY A 82 2.90 -5.68 -5.99
CA GLY A 82 2.33 -6.43 -7.12
C GLY A 82 2.63 -5.73 -8.44
N PRO A 83 3.87 -5.82 -8.95
CA PRO A 83 4.18 -5.28 -10.28
C PRO A 83 3.36 -6.00 -11.35
N GLY A 84 3.09 -5.31 -12.46
CA GLY A 84 2.29 -5.88 -13.54
C GLY A 84 1.62 -4.83 -14.41
N ARG A 85 0.82 -5.31 -15.34
CA ARG A 85 0.14 -4.46 -16.32
C ARG A 85 -1.18 -3.93 -15.76
N ILE A 86 -1.37 -2.62 -15.84
CA ILE A 86 -2.65 -1.99 -15.54
C ILE A 86 -3.61 -2.27 -16.71
N THR A 87 -4.66 -3.04 -16.46
CA THR A 87 -5.64 -3.40 -17.51
C THR A 87 -6.74 -2.37 -17.67
N THR A 88 -7.09 -1.68 -16.60
CA THR A 88 -8.10 -0.62 -16.57
C THR A 88 -7.58 0.50 -15.67
N TYR A 89 -7.68 1.75 -16.12
CA TYR A 89 -7.30 2.92 -15.31
C TYR A 89 -8.31 4.06 -15.50
N ARG A 90 -9.03 4.41 -14.43
CA ARG A 90 -10.00 5.51 -14.42
C ARG A 90 -9.83 6.35 -13.17
N GLU A 91 -9.33 7.56 -13.35
CA GLU A 91 -9.16 8.52 -12.28
C GLU A 91 -10.51 9.07 -11.78
N PRO A 92 -10.63 9.35 -10.48
CA PRO A 92 -11.75 10.11 -9.94
C PRO A 92 -11.65 11.56 -10.38
N GLY A 93 -12.78 12.28 -10.33
CA GLY A 93 -12.83 13.68 -10.72
C GLY A 93 -13.68 14.54 -9.81
N GLY A 94 -13.95 15.74 -10.30
CA GLY A 94 -14.83 16.71 -9.67
C GLY A 94 -14.10 17.76 -8.81
N PRO A 95 -14.86 18.71 -8.23
CA PRO A 95 -14.29 19.85 -7.51
C PRO A 95 -13.46 19.41 -6.30
N GLY A 96 -12.24 19.95 -6.20
CA GLY A 96 -11.31 19.68 -5.11
C GLY A 96 -10.74 18.26 -5.13
N VAL A 97 -10.71 17.59 -6.30
CA VAL A 97 -10.01 16.33 -6.52
C VAL A 97 -8.88 16.58 -7.51
N ARG A 98 -7.67 16.18 -7.14
CA ARG A 98 -6.45 16.25 -7.95
C ARG A 98 -5.79 14.89 -7.96
N VAL A 99 -5.34 14.46 -9.12
CA VAL A 99 -4.56 13.22 -9.28
C VAL A 99 -3.24 13.59 -9.93
N ASP A 100 -2.15 13.28 -9.25
CA ASP A 100 -0.80 13.33 -9.81
C ASP A 100 -0.37 11.88 -10.08
N SER A 101 -0.40 11.45 -11.35
CA SER A 101 -0.10 10.07 -11.76
C SER A 101 1.07 10.00 -12.74
N GLY A 102 1.82 8.89 -12.69
CA GLY A 102 2.86 8.54 -13.66
C GLY A 102 2.45 7.42 -14.63
N PHE A 103 1.23 6.89 -14.50
CA PHE A 103 0.76 5.70 -15.21
C PHE A 103 -0.65 5.92 -15.78
N GLY A 104 -0.98 5.14 -16.80
CA GLY A 104 -2.31 5.05 -17.40
C GLY A 104 -2.70 3.62 -17.77
N GLU A 105 -3.87 3.50 -18.42
CA GLU A 105 -4.37 2.21 -18.88
C GLU A 105 -3.40 1.58 -19.88
N GLY A 106 -2.97 0.35 -19.58
CA GLY A 106 -2.08 -0.43 -20.41
C GLY A 106 -0.58 -0.27 -20.12
N ASP A 107 -0.21 0.63 -19.21
CA ASP A 107 1.16 0.73 -18.72
C ASP A 107 1.51 -0.45 -17.81
N GLU A 108 2.81 -0.70 -17.68
CA GLU A 108 3.35 -1.74 -16.80
C GLU A 108 4.04 -1.10 -15.61
N VAL A 109 3.60 -1.46 -14.40
CA VAL A 109 4.26 -1.09 -13.15
C VAL A 109 5.46 -2.01 -12.95
N PRO A 110 6.69 -1.50 -13.05
CA PRO A 110 7.89 -2.32 -12.97
C PRO A 110 8.21 -2.71 -11.52
N GLY A 111 8.68 -3.95 -11.29
CA GLY A 111 9.10 -4.40 -9.97
C GLY A 111 10.43 -3.81 -9.47
N ALA A 112 11.17 -3.12 -10.34
CA ALA A 112 12.48 -2.55 -10.02
C ALA A 112 12.43 -1.11 -9.48
N TYR A 113 11.25 -0.50 -9.45
CA TYR A 113 11.05 0.89 -9.00
C TYR A 113 10.03 0.95 -7.86
N ASP A 114 9.80 2.16 -7.35
CA ASP A 114 8.76 2.44 -6.37
C ASP A 114 7.38 2.01 -6.93
N SER A 115 6.57 1.39 -6.06
CA SER A 115 5.24 0.88 -6.36
C SER A 115 4.18 1.99 -6.51
N LEU A 116 4.51 3.26 -6.23
CA LEU A 116 3.62 4.40 -6.35
C LEU A 116 3.10 4.58 -7.78
N ILE A 117 1.81 4.32 -7.98
CA ILE A 117 1.10 4.54 -9.25
C ILE A 117 0.68 6.01 -9.35
N ALA A 118 0.00 6.51 -8.32
CA ALA A 118 -0.58 7.84 -8.31
C ALA A 118 -0.67 8.41 -6.90
N LYS A 119 -0.74 9.73 -6.80
CA LYS A 119 -1.19 10.41 -5.59
C LYS A 119 -2.60 10.91 -5.84
N LEU A 120 -3.53 10.53 -4.97
CA LEU A 120 -4.88 11.07 -4.95
C LEU A 120 -4.94 12.14 -3.86
N ILE A 121 -5.18 13.39 -4.26
CA ILE A 121 -5.27 14.53 -3.37
C ILE A 121 -6.69 15.07 -3.39
N VAL A 122 -7.23 15.38 -2.23
CA VAL A 122 -8.49 16.12 -2.12
C VAL A 122 -8.35 17.34 -1.25
N HIS A 123 -9.09 18.40 -1.59
CA HIS A 123 -9.23 19.63 -0.82
C HIS A 123 -10.69 19.88 -0.46
N ALA A 124 -10.93 20.50 0.69
CA ALA A 124 -12.25 20.90 1.18
C ALA A 124 -12.17 22.10 2.12
N GLU A 125 -13.32 22.65 2.52
CA GLU A 125 -13.39 23.70 3.54
C GLU A 125 -13.07 23.14 4.95
N THR A 126 -13.49 21.91 5.25
CA THR A 126 -13.20 21.24 6.53
C THR A 126 -12.52 19.88 6.37
N ARG A 127 -11.84 19.42 7.43
CA ARG A 127 -11.20 18.09 7.45
C ARG A 127 -12.19 16.95 7.17
N GLU A 128 -13.38 17.02 7.76
CA GLU A 128 -14.40 15.98 7.58
C GLU A 128 -14.95 15.97 6.14
N GLU A 129 -15.12 17.13 5.52
CA GLU A 129 -15.50 17.21 4.11
C GLU A 129 -14.39 16.70 3.19
N ALA A 130 -13.12 16.98 3.51
CA ALA A 130 -11.98 16.42 2.78
C ALA A 130 -11.97 14.89 2.90
N ARG A 131 -12.16 14.34 4.12
CA ARG A 131 -12.23 12.89 4.36
C ARG A 131 -13.36 12.24 3.56
N ARG A 132 -14.58 12.79 3.60
CA ARG A 132 -15.73 12.28 2.82
C ARG A 132 -15.50 12.40 1.32
N ARG A 133 -14.87 13.48 0.85
CA ARG A 133 -14.48 13.65 -0.56
C ARG A 133 -13.43 12.62 -0.97
N MET A 134 -12.46 12.32 -0.10
CA MET A 134 -11.45 11.28 -0.34
C MET A 134 -12.10 9.91 -0.46
N LEU A 135 -13.02 9.55 0.45
CA LEU A 135 -13.73 8.27 0.39
C LEU A 135 -14.48 8.09 -0.93
N ARG A 136 -15.21 9.14 -1.39
CA ARG A 136 -15.87 9.14 -2.70
C ARG A 136 -14.85 8.99 -3.84
N ALA A 137 -13.77 9.77 -3.82
CA ALA A 137 -12.76 9.74 -4.86
C ALA A 137 -12.06 8.35 -4.93
N LEU A 138 -11.82 7.70 -3.79
CA LEU A 138 -11.30 6.33 -3.73
C LEU A 138 -12.30 5.31 -4.29
N ASP A 139 -13.61 5.48 -4.07
CA ASP A 139 -14.65 4.63 -4.67
C ASP A 139 -14.72 4.78 -6.20
N GLU A 140 -14.45 5.97 -6.70
CA GLU A 140 -14.46 6.28 -8.14
C GLU A 140 -13.15 5.91 -8.85
N PHE A 141 -12.05 5.72 -8.11
CA PHE A 141 -10.74 5.39 -8.67
C PHE A 141 -10.65 3.90 -9.01
N VAL A 142 -10.75 3.58 -10.30
CA VAL A 142 -10.65 2.20 -10.79
C VAL A 142 -9.25 1.94 -11.34
N ILE A 143 -8.55 0.98 -10.74
CA ILE A 143 -7.29 0.43 -11.23
C ILE A 143 -7.41 -1.09 -11.18
N GLU A 144 -7.26 -1.74 -12.32
CA GLU A 144 -7.33 -3.21 -12.43
C GLU A 144 -6.04 -3.76 -13.05
N GLY A 145 -5.76 -5.05 -12.82
CA GLY A 145 -4.58 -5.75 -13.34
C GLY A 145 -3.40 -5.81 -12.36
N VAL A 146 -3.38 -4.93 -11.37
CA VAL A 146 -2.43 -4.91 -10.24
C VAL A 146 -3.21 -4.73 -8.92
N PRO A 147 -2.72 -5.25 -7.78
CA PRO A 147 -3.29 -4.92 -6.48
C PRO A 147 -3.05 -3.45 -6.16
N THR A 148 -3.88 -2.86 -5.30
CA THR A 148 -3.69 -1.47 -4.88
C THR A 148 -3.92 -1.25 -3.40
N THR A 149 -3.33 -0.17 -2.87
CA THR A 149 -3.56 0.29 -1.49
C THR A 149 -4.91 0.97 -1.27
N ILE A 150 -5.76 1.12 -2.30
CA ILE A 150 -7.08 1.77 -2.20
C ILE A 150 -7.95 1.18 -1.08
N PRO A 151 -8.10 -0.16 -0.93
CA PRO A 151 -8.91 -0.74 0.15
C PRO A 151 -8.39 -0.37 1.55
N ALA A 152 -7.06 -0.34 1.74
CA ALA A 152 -6.43 0.06 3.00
C ALA A 152 -6.72 1.52 3.34
N HIS A 153 -6.58 2.43 2.36
CA HIS A 153 -6.90 3.85 2.57
C HIS A 153 -8.35 4.04 3.00
N ARG A 154 -9.29 3.31 2.38
CA ARG A 154 -10.71 3.40 2.74
C ARG A 154 -10.95 3.01 4.19
N LEU A 155 -10.41 1.87 4.63
CA LEU A 155 -10.55 1.41 6.01
C LEU A 155 -9.91 2.39 7.01
N LEU A 156 -8.72 2.91 6.71
CA LEU A 156 -8.06 3.91 7.56
C LEU A 156 -8.87 5.19 7.65
N LEU A 157 -9.43 5.69 6.53
CA LEU A 157 -10.26 6.88 6.52
C LEU A 157 -11.60 6.70 7.24
N GLU A 158 -12.08 5.47 7.40
CA GLU A 158 -13.29 5.12 8.15
C GLU A 158 -13.01 4.79 9.63
N ASN A 159 -11.76 4.52 9.99
CA ASN A 159 -11.36 4.21 11.35
C ASN A 159 -11.66 5.37 12.32
N ALA A 160 -12.16 5.04 13.51
CA ALA A 160 -12.56 6.02 14.52
C ALA A 160 -11.41 6.98 14.91
N GLU A 161 -10.20 6.47 15.11
CA GLU A 161 -9.01 7.28 15.45
C GLU A 161 -8.66 8.24 14.33
N PHE A 162 -8.83 7.82 13.07
CA PHE A 162 -8.65 8.74 11.94
C PHE A 162 -9.75 9.79 11.91
N VAL A 163 -11.02 9.41 12.11
CA VAL A 163 -12.16 10.33 12.07
C VAL A 163 -12.04 11.41 13.14
N ASP A 164 -11.75 11.03 14.39
CA ASP A 164 -11.66 11.97 15.51
C ASP A 164 -10.30 12.70 15.61
N GLY A 165 -9.28 12.21 14.91
CA GLY A 165 -7.95 12.81 14.87
C GLY A 165 -7.01 12.37 15.99
N SER A 166 -7.34 11.30 16.73
CA SER A 166 -6.52 10.72 17.80
C SER A 166 -5.45 9.73 17.31
N TYR A 167 -5.33 9.53 16.00
CA TYR A 167 -4.36 8.64 15.40
C TYR A 167 -2.91 8.98 15.76
N THR A 168 -2.08 7.93 15.83
CA THR A 168 -0.64 8.03 16.10
C THR A 168 0.17 7.46 14.93
N THR A 169 1.49 7.49 15.01
CA THR A 169 2.36 6.82 14.04
C THR A 169 2.14 5.31 13.96
N ARG A 170 1.48 4.70 14.95
CA ARG A 170 1.19 3.26 15.02
C ARG A 170 -0.18 2.87 14.51
N THR A 171 -1.08 3.81 14.24
CA THR A 171 -2.46 3.51 13.80
C THR A 171 -2.50 2.73 12.48
N ALA A 172 -1.49 2.88 11.62
CA ALA A 172 -1.37 2.13 10.38
C ALA A 172 -0.70 0.74 10.54
N GLU A 173 -0.26 0.36 11.75
CA GLU A 173 0.46 -0.89 12.00
C GLU A 173 -0.46 -2.06 12.41
N GLY A 174 -1.77 -1.84 12.63
CA GLY A 174 -2.72 -2.92 12.94
C GLY A 174 -4.15 -2.47 13.26
N GLY A 175 -5.03 -3.44 13.52
CA GLY A 175 -6.40 -3.23 13.99
C GLY A 175 -7.42 -2.95 12.89
N ALA A 176 -7.35 -1.77 12.26
CA ALA A 176 -8.28 -1.42 11.17
C ALA A 176 -8.02 -2.23 9.90
N LEU A 177 -6.75 -2.50 9.62
CA LEU A 177 -6.29 -3.20 8.43
C LEU A 177 -6.41 -4.73 8.57
N ASP A 178 -6.62 -5.24 9.78
CA ASP A 178 -6.82 -6.68 10.03
C ASP A 178 -8.04 -7.23 9.28
N ALA A 179 -9.03 -6.37 8.98
CA ALA A 179 -10.18 -6.71 8.16
C ALA A 179 -9.82 -7.02 6.69
N LEU A 180 -8.62 -6.66 6.23
CA LEU A 180 -8.11 -7.01 4.90
C LEU A 180 -7.33 -8.32 4.90
N ALA A 181 -6.96 -8.86 6.07
CA ALA A 181 -6.26 -10.12 6.13
C ALA A 181 -7.11 -11.22 5.44
N PRO A 182 -6.48 -12.17 4.73
CA PRO A 182 -7.21 -13.24 4.09
C PRO A 182 -7.95 -14.00 5.17
N ALA A 183 -9.23 -14.33 4.94
CA ALA A 183 -9.92 -15.25 5.82
C ALA A 183 -9.09 -16.53 5.93
N ASP A 184 -8.77 -16.94 7.16
CA ASP A 184 -7.95 -18.11 7.43
C ASP A 184 -8.58 -19.32 6.72
N PRO A 185 -7.90 -19.97 5.75
CA PRO A 185 -8.46 -21.11 5.03
C PRO A 185 -8.68 -22.34 5.92
N ALA A 186 -8.33 -22.25 7.21
CA ALA A 186 -8.49 -23.28 8.22
C ALA A 186 -9.63 -22.99 9.22
N THR A 187 -10.86 -22.88 8.71
CA THR A 187 -12.06 -23.24 9.51
C THR A 187 -12.95 -24.18 8.71
N ASP A 188 -12.47 -25.42 8.60
CA ASP A 188 -13.20 -26.69 8.52
C ASP A 188 -14.58 -26.73 7.83
N GLY A 189 -14.60 -27.24 6.59
CA GLY A 189 -15.78 -27.88 6.02
C GLY A 189 -15.74 -27.96 4.51
N SER A 190 -15.56 -29.16 3.95
CA SER A 190 -15.74 -29.44 2.53
C SER A 190 -17.05 -28.86 1.97
N GLY A 191 -16.96 -27.85 1.10
CA GLY A 191 -18.09 -27.38 0.30
C GLY A 191 -17.88 -25.96 -0.25
N GLU A 192 -17.81 -25.84 -1.57
CA GLU A 192 -17.88 -24.56 -2.30
C GLU A 192 -19.09 -23.73 -1.79
N GLU A 193 -18.85 -22.60 -1.13
CA GLU A 193 -19.93 -21.68 -0.76
C GLU A 193 -20.43 -20.95 -2.02
N GLN A 194 -21.53 -21.45 -2.57
CA GLN A 194 -22.34 -20.77 -3.59
C GLN A 194 -23.38 -19.88 -2.90
N ALA A 195 -23.35 -18.57 -3.17
CA ALA A 195 -24.36 -17.65 -2.65
C ALA A 195 -25.76 -17.94 -3.23
N VAL A 196 -26.73 -18.24 -2.35
CA VAL A 196 -28.14 -18.45 -2.70
C VAL A 196 -28.97 -17.31 -2.16
N LEU A 197 -29.78 -16.67 -3.02
CA LEU A 197 -30.72 -15.63 -2.61
C LEU A 197 -32.13 -16.22 -2.49
N MET A 198 -32.83 -15.90 -1.41
CA MET A 198 -34.21 -16.30 -1.19
C MET A 198 -35.16 -15.22 -1.74
N VAL A 199 -35.97 -15.56 -2.75
CA VAL A 199 -37.01 -14.67 -3.31
C VAL A 199 -38.36 -15.35 -3.15
N GLU A 200 -39.27 -14.72 -2.39
CA GLU A 200 -40.61 -15.26 -2.08
C GLU A 200 -40.59 -16.71 -1.54
N GLY A 201 -39.54 -17.07 -0.79
CA GLY A 201 -39.37 -18.41 -0.22
C GLY A 201 -38.77 -19.45 -1.16
N VAL A 202 -38.41 -19.07 -2.40
CA VAL A 202 -37.71 -19.93 -3.36
C VAL A 202 -36.22 -19.60 -3.37
N ALA A 203 -35.40 -20.64 -3.23
CA ALA A 203 -33.96 -20.54 -3.33
C ALA A 203 -33.53 -20.36 -4.79
N VAL A 204 -32.99 -19.19 -5.13
CA VAL A 204 -32.46 -18.88 -6.46
C VAL A 204 -30.93 -18.84 -6.36
N ARG A 205 -30.27 -19.65 -7.21
CA ARG A 205 -28.81 -19.68 -7.30
C ARG A 205 -28.33 -18.45 -8.08
N LEU A 206 -27.47 -17.64 -7.46
CA LEU A 206 -26.90 -16.47 -8.11
C LEU A 206 -25.67 -16.90 -8.92
N TRP A 207 -25.70 -16.59 -10.22
CA TRP A 207 -24.51 -16.63 -11.07
C TRP A 207 -23.92 -15.22 -11.13
N HIS A 208 -22.66 -15.04 -10.71
CA HIS A 208 -21.97 -13.74 -10.76
C HIS A 208 -20.92 -13.76 -11.90
N PRO A 209 -20.79 -12.71 -12.73
CA PRO A 209 -19.82 -12.68 -13.83
C PRO A 209 -18.35 -12.83 -13.39
N ALA A 210 -18.00 -12.45 -12.15
CA ALA A 210 -16.67 -12.72 -11.58
C ALA A 210 -16.39 -14.24 -11.37
N MET A 211 -17.42 -15.09 -11.38
CA MET A 211 -17.30 -16.56 -11.35
C MET A 211 -17.01 -17.16 -12.74
N ALA A 212 -17.09 -16.37 -13.82
CA ALA A 212 -16.71 -16.83 -15.16
C ALA A 212 -15.19 -16.65 -15.41
N GLY A 213 -14.55 -15.71 -14.69
CA GLY A 213 -13.10 -15.48 -14.76
C GLY A 213 -12.26 -16.57 -14.08
N SER A 214 -12.86 -17.35 -13.19
CA SER A 214 -12.19 -18.41 -12.41
C SER A 214 -12.10 -19.77 -13.14
N VAL A 215 -12.47 -19.87 -14.41
CA VAL A 215 -12.35 -21.13 -15.20
C VAL A 215 -11.42 -20.99 -16.43
N SER A 216 -10.60 -19.94 -16.53
CA SER A 216 -9.57 -19.85 -17.60
C SER A 216 -8.28 -19.11 -17.27
N ALA A 217 -7.91 -19.00 -15.98
CA ALA A 217 -6.54 -18.67 -15.58
C ALA A 217 -5.90 -19.70 -14.65
N ALA A 218 -6.57 -20.82 -14.37
CA ALA A 218 -5.94 -22.01 -13.80
C ALA A 218 -5.27 -22.84 -14.92
N THR A 219 -4.37 -22.21 -15.68
CA THR A 219 -3.24 -22.96 -16.23
C THR A 219 -2.39 -23.41 -15.04
N HIS A 220 -2.72 -24.60 -14.55
CA HIS A 220 -1.85 -25.52 -13.82
C HIS A 220 -0.59 -24.89 -13.20
N HIS A 221 -0.72 -24.41 -11.97
CA HIS A 221 0.28 -24.69 -10.92
C HIS A 221 -0.41 -25.43 -9.76
N ALA A 222 -1.24 -26.42 -10.09
CA ALA A 222 -1.26 -27.65 -9.31
C ALA A 222 0.07 -28.39 -9.55
N GLY A 223 1.16 -27.81 -9.04
CA GLY A 223 2.40 -28.51 -8.77
C GLY A 223 2.38 -28.86 -7.29
N GLY A 224 2.58 -30.12 -6.95
CA GLY A 224 2.86 -30.50 -5.57
C GLY A 224 3.98 -29.64 -5.01
N GLY A 225 3.90 -29.35 -3.71
CA GLY A 225 4.78 -28.41 -3.01
C GLY A 225 6.23 -28.56 -3.44
N SER A 226 6.81 -27.51 -4.02
CA SER A 226 8.25 -27.49 -4.27
C SER A 226 9.04 -27.30 -2.98
N GLY A 227 8.36 -27.01 -1.86
CA GLY A 227 9.00 -26.71 -0.59
C GLY A 227 9.79 -25.39 -0.63
N GLU A 228 9.79 -24.68 -1.75
CA GLU A 228 10.63 -23.51 -1.93
C GLU A 228 9.95 -22.29 -1.31
N VAL A 229 10.70 -21.56 -0.50
CA VAL A 229 10.38 -20.20 -0.09
C VAL A 229 11.24 -19.27 -0.93
N VAL A 230 10.60 -18.35 -1.63
CA VAL A 230 11.24 -17.41 -2.55
C VAL A 230 11.20 -15.99 -2.01
N ALA A 231 12.14 -15.14 -2.44
CA ALA A 231 12.10 -13.71 -2.18
C ALA A 231 10.87 -13.10 -2.87
N PRO A 232 9.97 -12.43 -2.13
CA PRO A 232 8.77 -11.84 -2.73
C PRO A 232 9.08 -10.63 -3.61
N MET A 233 10.24 -10.02 -3.42
CA MET A 233 10.68 -8.82 -4.14
C MET A 233 12.21 -8.71 -4.18
N HIS A 234 12.70 -7.80 -5.03
CA HIS A 234 14.12 -7.43 -5.03
C HIS A 234 14.49 -6.72 -3.72
N GLY A 235 15.63 -7.09 -3.13
CA GLY A 235 16.11 -6.46 -1.90
C GLY A 235 17.42 -7.06 -1.39
N THR A 236 17.90 -6.56 -0.26
CA THR A 236 19.09 -7.10 0.42
C THR A 236 18.66 -8.03 1.54
N LEU A 237 19.20 -9.25 1.62
CA LEU A 237 18.91 -10.16 2.70
C LEU A 237 19.60 -9.70 4.00
N LEU A 238 18.84 -9.21 4.97
CA LEU A 238 19.40 -8.74 6.25
C LEU A 238 19.72 -9.91 7.17
N LYS A 239 18.79 -10.85 7.29
CA LYS A 239 18.90 -12.00 8.20
C LYS A 239 18.19 -13.22 7.62
N VAL A 240 18.77 -14.38 7.87
CA VAL A 240 18.07 -15.67 7.78
C VAL A 240 17.77 -16.11 9.22
N LEU A 241 16.51 -16.45 9.50
CA LEU A 241 16.01 -16.74 10.84
C LEU A 241 15.97 -18.24 11.14
N VAL A 242 16.26 -19.08 10.15
CA VAL A 242 16.18 -20.53 10.22
C VAL A 242 17.48 -21.18 9.74
N ALA A 243 17.77 -22.38 10.22
CA ALA A 243 18.88 -23.22 9.79
C ALA A 243 18.39 -24.55 9.20
N GLU A 244 19.26 -25.23 8.46
CA GLU A 244 18.99 -26.60 7.99
C GLU A 244 18.69 -27.53 9.18
N GLY A 245 17.58 -28.27 9.08
CA GLY A 245 17.06 -29.14 10.13
C GLY A 245 16.03 -28.50 11.06
N ASP A 246 15.82 -27.18 10.98
CA ASP A 246 14.78 -26.52 11.77
C ASP A 246 13.38 -26.88 11.25
N THR A 247 12.41 -26.98 12.16
CA THR A 247 11.01 -27.21 11.82
C THR A 247 10.27 -25.88 11.86
N VAL A 248 9.53 -25.58 10.79
CA VAL A 248 8.73 -24.36 10.63
C VAL A 248 7.27 -24.70 10.39
N GLN A 249 6.36 -23.81 10.77
CA GLN A 249 4.96 -23.82 10.34
C GLN A 249 4.76 -22.89 9.15
N ALA A 250 3.76 -23.17 8.33
CA ALA A 250 3.32 -22.23 7.29
C ALA A 250 3.01 -20.86 7.93
N GLY A 251 3.60 -19.80 7.39
CA GLY A 251 3.51 -18.45 7.95
C GLY A 251 4.66 -18.05 8.87
N ASP A 252 5.48 -18.98 9.37
CA ASP A 252 6.61 -18.64 10.24
C ASP A 252 7.67 -17.81 9.47
N PRO A 253 8.25 -16.78 10.09
CA PRO A 253 9.26 -15.94 9.43
C PRO A 253 10.57 -16.71 9.26
N VAL A 254 11.03 -16.84 8.01
CA VAL A 254 12.28 -17.55 7.65
C VAL A 254 13.44 -16.61 7.33
N ALA A 255 13.14 -15.37 6.90
CA ALA A 255 14.15 -14.38 6.55
C ALA A 255 13.62 -12.95 6.72
N VAL A 256 14.53 -11.98 6.75
CA VAL A 256 14.25 -10.54 6.76
C VAL A 256 14.97 -9.92 5.57
N LEU A 257 14.23 -9.20 4.73
CA LEU A 257 14.77 -8.43 3.62
C LEU A 257 14.84 -6.95 4.00
N GLU A 258 15.76 -6.21 3.42
CA GLU A 258 15.71 -4.75 3.31
C GLU A 258 15.27 -4.40 1.89
N ALA A 259 14.10 -3.80 1.78
CA ALA A 259 13.59 -3.28 0.53
C ALA A 259 12.83 -1.99 0.80
N MET A 260 13.08 -0.96 -0.01
CA MET A 260 12.39 0.34 0.11
C MET A 260 12.45 0.96 1.51
N LYS A 261 13.58 0.80 2.24
CA LYS A 261 13.79 1.22 3.64
C LYS A 261 12.90 0.54 4.68
N MET A 262 12.23 -0.54 4.30
CA MET A 262 11.44 -1.39 5.18
C MET A 262 12.15 -2.73 5.39
N GLU A 263 11.83 -3.39 6.50
CA GLU A 263 12.37 -4.70 6.87
C GLU A 263 11.30 -5.82 6.82
N PRO A 264 10.70 -6.14 5.65
CA PRO A 264 9.65 -7.14 5.59
C PRO A 264 10.18 -8.55 5.93
N HIS A 265 9.35 -9.30 6.65
CA HIS A 265 9.59 -10.72 6.91
C HIS A 265 9.15 -11.56 5.71
N VAL A 266 9.98 -12.53 5.32
CA VAL A 266 9.62 -13.59 4.39
C VAL A 266 9.09 -14.77 5.18
N ALA A 267 7.86 -15.20 4.89
CA ALA A 267 7.18 -16.28 5.59
C ALA A 267 7.34 -17.64 4.88
N ALA A 268 7.37 -18.72 5.65
CA ALA A 268 7.36 -20.09 5.15
C ALA A 268 6.07 -20.38 4.37
N THR A 269 6.21 -20.99 3.20
CA THR A 269 5.09 -21.33 2.30
C THR A 269 4.37 -22.62 2.71
N ALA A 270 4.99 -23.45 3.55
CA ALA A 270 4.43 -24.69 4.08
C ALA A 270 5.05 -25.04 5.44
N SER A 271 4.34 -25.84 6.24
CA SER A 271 4.93 -26.47 7.43
C SER A 271 5.83 -27.63 7.04
N GLY A 272 6.99 -27.76 7.67
CA GLY A 272 7.94 -28.84 7.37
C GLY A 272 9.31 -28.59 7.97
N THR A 273 10.31 -29.33 7.49
CA THR A 273 11.70 -29.19 7.92
C THR A 273 12.53 -28.49 6.85
N ILE A 274 13.32 -27.50 7.25
CA ILE A 274 14.25 -26.79 6.36
C ILE A 274 15.32 -27.78 5.89
N THR A 275 15.43 -27.97 4.58
CA THR A 275 16.40 -28.89 3.96
C THR A 275 17.64 -28.17 3.47
N GLU A 276 17.48 -26.98 2.92
CA GLU A 276 18.58 -26.18 2.37
C GLU A 276 18.33 -24.68 2.63
N VAL A 277 19.39 -23.96 2.96
CA VAL A 277 19.44 -22.49 2.99
C VAL A 277 20.34 -22.00 1.86
N LEU A 278 19.75 -21.34 0.87
CA LEU A 278 20.40 -21.01 -0.41
C LEU A 278 20.88 -19.56 -0.52
N ALA A 279 20.57 -18.72 0.46
CA ALA A 279 20.97 -17.31 0.50
C ALA A 279 21.57 -16.94 1.86
N SER A 280 22.54 -16.02 1.85
CA SER A 280 23.26 -15.56 3.03
C SER A 280 22.97 -14.09 3.36
N PRO A 281 23.01 -13.69 4.64
CA PRO A 281 22.93 -12.27 5.01
C PRO A 281 23.94 -11.41 4.23
N GLY A 282 23.47 -10.32 3.63
CA GLY A 282 24.22 -9.43 2.76
C GLY A 282 24.02 -9.67 1.25
N ASP A 283 23.40 -10.79 0.85
CA ASP A 283 23.11 -11.07 -0.56
C ASP A 283 22.03 -10.14 -1.10
N VAL A 284 22.24 -9.65 -2.32
CA VAL A 284 21.18 -8.98 -3.10
C VAL A 284 20.39 -10.07 -3.81
N VAL A 285 19.08 -10.12 -3.55
CA VAL A 285 18.18 -11.13 -4.10
C VAL A 285 17.20 -10.51 -5.08
N GLU A 286 16.86 -11.26 -6.13
CA GLU A 286 15.82 -10.88 -7.10
C GLU A 286 14.45 -11.42 -6.70
N ALA A 287 13.39 -10.80 -7.22
CA ALA A 287 12.04 -11.34 -7.05
C ALA A 287 11.96 -12.79 -7.58
N ALA A 288 11.29 -13.66 -6.81
CA ALA A 288 11.16 -15.10 -7.05
C ALA A 288 12.46 -15.93 -6.91
N GLN A 289 13.58 -15.35 -6.46
CA GLN A 289 14.78 -16.12 -6.13
C GLN A 289 14.53 -17.03 -4.91
N VAL A 290 14.89 -18.31 -5.00
CA VAL A 290 14.74 -19.26 -3.88
C VAL A 290 15.69 -18.93 -2.74
N LEU A 291 15.15 -18.80 -1.52
CA LEU A 291 15.89 -18.52 -0.30
C LEU A 291 16.11 -19.77 0.55
N VAL A 292 15.06 -20.57 0.77
CA VAL A 292 15.11 -21.82 1.55
C VAL A 292 14.21 -22.89 0.94
N ARG A 293 14.51 -24.16 1.22
CA ARG A 293 13.68 -25.32 0.84
C ARG A 293 13.14 -26.03 2.08
N ILE A 294 11.89 -26.49 2.02
CA ILE A 294 11.12 -27.15 3.07
C ILE A 294 10.68 -28.53 2.56
N VAL A 295 10.72 -29.56 3.40
CA VAL A 295 10.17 -30.89 3.10
C VAL A 295 9.18 -31.35 4.15
#